data_AF-A0A251QXI4-F1
#
_entry.id   AF-A0A251QXI4-F1
#
_cell.length_a   1.000
_cell.length_b   1.000
_cell.length_c   1.000
_cell.angle_alpha   90.00
_cell.angle_beta   90.00
_cell.angle_gamma   90.00
#
_symmetry.space_group_name_H-M   'P 1'
#
loop_
_entity.id
_entity.type
_entity.pdbx_description
1 polymer ?
#
loop_
_entity_poly.entity_id
_entity_poly.type
_entity_poly.pdbx_seq_one_letter_code
_entity_poly.pdbx_strand_id
1 'polypeptide(L)'
;MPGAMHFFHKFNIGSLKIGDYLALGAIFSATDSVCTLQVLNQDETPLLYSLVFGEGVVNDATSVVLFNAIQSFDLSHINTSTALQFIGNFLYLFAASTILGVVAGLLSAYVIKKLYFGRHSTDREVALMILMAYLSYILSELFYLSAILTVFFCGIVMSHYTWHNVTESSRVTTKHTFATLSFVAEIFIFLYVGMDALDIEKWRFVSDSPGKSIAVSSILLALVLVGRAAFVFPLSFLTNLTKKSPSDKISLKQQVTIWWAGLMRGSVSMALAYNQFTRSGHTDLRANAIMITSTITVVLFSTVVFGLMTKPLVRILLPSSKHIGSMISSEPSSPKSITVPLLSNGQDSEVSLGVQDSEANHGPVNIPRPTSLRMLLSSPSHTVHHYWRKFDNAFMRPVFGGRGFVPYVPGSPVEQNDHQWH
;
A
#
# COMPACT_ATOMS: atom_id res chain seq x y z
N MET A 1 11.17 12.43 -18.37
CA MET A 1 10.47 13.58 -18.99
C MET A 1 11.01 13.90 -20.39
N PRO A 2 12.30 14.28 -20.61
CA PRO A 2 12.76 14.72 -21.94
C PRO A 2 12.76 13.61 -23.00
N GLY A 3 13.17 12.39 -22.63
CA GLY A 3 13.21 11.25 -23.55
C GLY A 3 11.84 10.82 -24.08
N ALA A 4 10.82 10.76 -23.21
CA ALA A 4 9.47 10.39 -23.60
C ALA A 4 8.85 11.43 -24.56
N MET A 5 9.04 12.72 -24.30
CA MET A 5 8.55 13.80 -25.18
C MET A 5 9.12 13.71 -26.59
N HIS A 6 10.42 13.44 -26.72
CA HIS A 6 11.06 13.28 -28.02
C HIS A 6 10.49 12.08 -28.81
N PHE A 7 10.17 10.96 -28.13
CA PHE A 7 9.54 9.82 -28.77
C PHE A 7 8.11 10.13 -29.22
N PHE A 8 7.27 10.71 -28.37
CA PHE A 8 5.90 11.04 -28.73
C PHE A 8 5.81 12.06 -29.87
N HIS A 9 6.72 13.05 -29.91
CA HIS A 9 6.84 14.00 -31.02
C HIS A 9 7.23 13.31 -32.35
N LYS A 10 8.09 12.28 -32.29
CA LYS A 10 8.53 11.52 -33.48
C LYS A 10 7.41 10.67 -34.11
N PHE A 11 6.38 10.29 -33.34
CA PHE A 11 5.26 9.48 -33.82
C PHE A 11 4.04 10.28 -34.31
N ASN A 12 4.11 11.63 -34.30
CA ASN A 12 3.07 12.53 -34.81
C ASN A 12 1.67 12.22 -34.24
N ILE A 13 1.63 11.84 -32.97
CA ILE A 13 0.40 11.88 -32.17
C ILE A 13 0.20 13.36 -31.87
N GLY A 14 -1.01 13.89 -32.13
CA GLY A 14 -1.31 15.32 -31.99
C GLY A 14 -0.77 15.94 -30.69
N SER A 15 -0.59 17.26 -30.66
CA SER A 15 0.12 17.98 -29.59
C SER A 15 -0.44 17.70 -28.19
N LEU A 16 0.05 16.64 -27.54
CA LEU A 16 -0.20 16.37 -26.13
C LEU A 16 0.48 17.48 -25.32
N LYS A 17 -0.24 18.05 -24.37
CA LYS A 17 0.32 19.08 -23.51
C LYS A 17 1.23 18.43 -22.48
N ILE A 18 2.13 19.22 -21.87
CA ILE A 18 2.95 18.76 -20.73
C ILE A 18 2.10 18.12 -19.63
N GLY A 19 0.91 18.67 -19.37
CA GLY A 19 -0.04 18.15 -18.38
C GLY A 19 -0.49 16.72 -18.68
N ASP A 20 -0.68 16.37 -19.96
CA ASP A 20 -1.09 15.01 -20.35
C ASP A 20 0.04 14.00 -20.10
N TYR A 21 1.29 14.39 -20.34
CA TYR A 21 2.46 13.56 -20.02
C TYR A 21 2.65 13.37 -18.52
N LEU A 22 2.41 14.40 -17.72
CA LEU A 22 2.44 14.31 -16.26
C LEU A 22 1.31 13.43 -15.74
N ALA A 23 0.09 13.59 -16.27
CA ALA A 23 -1.07 12.77 -15.91
C ALA A 23 -0.83 11.30 -16.25
N LEU A 24 -0.28 10.99 -17.44
CA LEU A 24 0.15 9.63 -17.80
C LEU A 24 1.20 9.08 -16.85
N GLY A 25 2.17 9.90 -16.44
CA GLY A 25 3.15 9.52 -15.42
C GLY A 25 2.50 9.14 -14.09
N ALA A 26 1.49 9.91 -13.64
CA ALA A 26 0.74 9.61 -12.42
C ALA A 26 -0.12 8.33 -12.58
N ILE A 27 -0.80 8.16 -13.71
CA ILE A 27 -1.60 6.96 -14.03
C ILE A 27 -0.73 5.69 -13.98
N PHE A 28 0.43 5.72 -14.63
CA PHE A 28 1.41 4.63 -14.61
C PHE A 28 2.36 4.72 -13.40
N SER A 29 2.02 5.44 -12.34
CA SER A 29 2.70 5.32 -11.05
C SER A 29 1.97 4.34 -10.14
N ALA A 30 0.65 4.20 -10.29
CA ALA A 30 -0.16 3.21 -9.58
C ALA A 30 0.23 1.79 -10.04
N THR A 31 0.41 0.89 -9.08
CA THR A 31 0.99 -0.45 -9.31
C THR A 31 0.16 -1.47 -8.58
N ASP A 32 -0.19 -2.54 -9.27
CA ASP A 32 -0.94 -3.63 -8.68
C ASP A 32 -0.02 -4.78 -8.35
N SER A 33 0.01 -5.20 -7.09
CA SER A 33 0.85 -6.32 -6.65
C SER A 33 0.03 -7.56 -6.28
N VAL A 34 -1.29 -7.56 -6.48
CA VAL A 34 -2.19 -8.62 -6.01
C VAL A 34 -1.77 -9.99 -6.52
N CYS A 35 -1.50 -10.14 -7.82
CA CYS A 35 -1.07 -11.42 -8.39
C CYS A 35 0.29 -11.89 -7.84
N THR A 36 1.22 -10.96 -7.60
CA THR A 36 2.53 -11.30 -7.02
C THR A 36 2.41 -11.69 -5.54
N LEU A 37 1.56 -11.01 -4.78
CA LEU A 37 1.28 -11.32 -3.37
C LEU A 37 0.54 -12.64 -3.17
N GLN A 38 -0.21 -13.12 -4.18
CA GLN A 38 -0.82 -14.45 -4.16
C GLN A 38 0.21 -15.58 -4.34
N VAL A 39 1.32 -15.31 -5.00
CA VAL A 39 2.41 -16.28 -5.23
C VAL A 39 3.45 -16.23 -4.12
N LEU A 40 3.73 -15.03 -3.58
CA LEU A 40 4.64 -14.83 -2.46
C LEU A 40 4.01 -15.36 -1.17
N ASN A 41 4.72 -16.26 -0.50
CA ASN A 41 4.32 -16.71 0.83
C ASN A 41 4.81 -15.73 1.90
N GLN A 42 3.89 -15.25 2.73
CA GLN A 42 4.18 -14.36 3.85
C GLN A 42 5.10 -15.03 4.88
N ASP A 43 5.02 -16.35 5.05
CA ASP A 43 5.83 -17.10 6.03
C ASP A 43 7.26 -17.32 5.55
N GLU A 44 7.47 -17.55 4.24
CA GLU A 44 8.80 -17.78 3.66
C GLU A 44 9.57 -16.47 3.47
N THR A 45 8.89 -15.38 3.09
CA THR A 45 9.54 -14.10 2.77
C THR A 45 8.77 -12.89 3.32
N PRO A 46 8.63 -12.76 4.65
CA PRO A 46 7.77 -11.74 5.27
C PRO A 46 8.19 -10.30 4.91
N LEU A 47 9.50 -10.05 4.82
CA LEU A 47 10.04 -8.74 4.43
C LEU A 47 9.64 -8.35 3.00
N LEU A 48 9.73 -9.30 2.06
CA LEU A 48 9.44 -9.05 0.65
C LEU A 48 7.94 -8.87 0.42
N TYR A 49 7.11 -9.72 1.04
CA TYR A 49 5.67 -9.58 1.03
C TYR A 49 5.23 -8.20 1.53
N SER A 50 5.73 -7.80 2.70
CA SER A 50 5.38 -6.52 3.34
C SER A 50 5.84 -5.32 2.52
N LEU A 51 7.03 -5.41 1.92
CA LEU A 51 7.60 -4.33 1.12
C LEU A 51 6.82 -4.14 -0.20
N VAL A 52 6.51 -5.23 -0.91
CA VAL A 52 5.74 -5.18 -2.16
C VAL A 52 4.30 -4.71 -1.90
N PHE A 53 3.66 -5.23 -0.85
CA PHE A 53 2.32 -4.80 -0.45
C PHE A 53 2.31 -3.31 -0.08
N GLY A 54 3.23 -2.88 0.77
CA GLY A 54 3.34 -1.48 1.20
C GLY A 54 3.63 -0.53 0.04
N GLU A 55 4.55 -0.89 -0.86
CA GLU A 55 4.86 -0.12 -2.07
C GLU A 55 3.61 0.06 -2.94
N GLY A 56 2.91 -1.03 -3.27
CA GLY A 56 1.74 -0.97 -4.14
C GLY A 56 0.64 -0.08 -3.60
N VAL A 57 0.30 -0.25 -2.31
CA VAL A 57 -0.78 0.50 -1.68
C VAL A 57 -0.43 1.99 -1.52
N VAL A 58 0.81 2.32 -1.14
CA VAL A 58 1.26 3.72 -1.02
C VAL A 58 1.35 4.38 -2.39
N ASN A 59 1.80 3.65 -3.42
CA ASN A 59 1.86 4.15 -4.79
C ASN A 59 0.46 4.48 -5.31
N ASP A 60 -0.53 3.63 -5.10
CA ASP A 60 -1.91 3.87 -5.53
C ASP A 60 -2.48 5.15 -4.91
N ALA A 61 -2.34 5.31 -3.60
CA ALA A 61 -2.82 6.49 -2.89
C ALA A 61 -2.08 7.77 -3.35
N THR A 62 -0.76 7.70 -3.53
CA THR A 62 0.06 8.84 -3.97
C THR A 62 -0.23 9.24 -5.42
N SER A 63 -0.44 8.25 -6.29
CA SER A 63 -0.73 8.46 -7.71
C SER A 63 -2.04 9.22 -7.92
N VAL A 64 -3.07 8.89 -7.14
CA VAL A 64 -4.36 9.60 -7.16
C VAL A 64 -4.20 11.05 -6.70
N VAL A 65 -3.45 11.30 -5.63
CA VAL A 65 -3.21 12.67 -5.13
C VAL A 65 -2.42 13.49 -6.14
N LEU A 66 -1.39 12.88 -6.73
CA LEU A 66 -0.58 13.52 -7.76
C LEU A 66 -1.42 13.84 -8.99
N PHE A 67 -2.29 12.93 -9.39
CA PHE A 67 -3.21 13.13 -10.51
C PHE A 67 -4.20 14.27 -10.26
N ASN A 68 -4.81 14.34 -9.07
CA ASN A 68 -5.69 15.45 -8.69
C ASN A 68 -4.94 16.79 -8.62
N ALA A 69 -3.69 16.78 -8.16
CA ALA A 69 -2.83 17.96 -8.17
C ALA A 69 -2.51 18.41 -9.61
N ILE A 70 -2.26 17.47 -10.54
CA ILE A 70 -2.01 17.79 -11.95
C ILE A 70 -3.25 18.39 -12.61
N GLN A 71 -4.45 17.86 -12.33
CA GLN A 71 -5.68 18.37 -12.92
C GLN A 71 -6.11 19.75 -12.38
N SER A 72 -5.70 20.11 -11.17
CA SER A 72 -6.04 21.40 -10.56
C SER A 72 -5.17 22.56 -11.04
N PHE A 73 -4.03 22.28 -11.69
CA PHE A 73 -3.13 23.30 -12.23
C PHE A 73 -3.12 23.33 -13.75
N ASP A 74 -3.27 24.52 -14.34
CA ASP A 74 -3.00 24.71 -15.76
C ASP A 74 -1.49 24.83 -15.99
N LEU A 75 -0.92 23.79 -16.59
CA LEU A 75 0.51 23.68 -16.88
C LEU A 75 0.90 24.30 -18.23
N SER A 76 0.04 25.14 -18.80
CA SER A 76 0.29 25.84 -20.08
C SER A 76 1.53 26.74 -20.04
N HIS A 77 1.86 27.33 -18.89
CA HIS A 77 3.04 28.18 -18.69
C HIS A 77 3.87 27.68 -17.50
N ILE A 78 4.87 26.85 -17.80
CA ILE A 78 5.79 26.34 -16.77
C ILE A 78 6.79 27.45 -16.41
N ASN A 79 6.49 28.19 -15.35
CA ASN A 79 7.46 29.04 -14.68
C ASN A 79 8.02 28.31 -13.44
N THR A 80 9.25 28.61 -13.02
CA THR A 80 9.86 27.98 -11.82
C THR A 80 9.02 28.22 -10.57
N SER A 81 8.34 29.37 -10.48
CA SER A 81 7.40 29.68 -9.42
C SER A 81 6.15 28.78 -9.45
N THR A 82 5.60 28.49 -10.63
CA THR A 82 4.44 27.59 -10.81
C THR A 82 4.79 26.17 -10.40
N ALA A 83 6.00 25.69 -10.71
CA ALA A 83 6.45 24.37 -10.30
C ALA A 83 6.58 24.24 -8.76
N LEU A 84 7.09 25.28 -8.09
CA LEU A 84 7.18 25.30 -6.63
C LEU A 84 5.78 25.34 -5.98
N GLN A 85 4.87 26.13 -6.54
CA GLN A 85 3.48 26.19 -6.09
C GLN A 85 2.74 24.86 -6.28
N PHE A 86 2.99 24.16 -7.39
CA PHE A 86 2.47 22.81 -7.63
C PHE A 86 2.96 21.82 -6.56
N ILE A 87 4.26 21.81 -6.25
CA ILE A 87 4.83 20.94 -5.20
C ILE A 87 4.23 21.30 -3.83
N GLY A 88 4.12 22.60 -3.54
CA GLY A 88 3.50 23.09 -2.30
C GLY A 88 2.05 22.63 -2.16
N ASN A 89 1.25 22.74 -3.22
CA ASN A 89 -0.13 22.28 -3.21
C ASN A 89 -0.24 20.75 -3.09
N PHE A 90 0.61 20.00 -3.78
CA PHE A 90 0.67 18.54 -3.64
C PHE A 90 0.97 18.14 -2.20
N LEU A 91 1.99 18.76 -1.57
CA LEU A 91 2.33 18.50 -0.17
C LEU A 91 1.22 18.92 0.79
N TYR A 92 0.54 20.04 0.52
CA TYR A 92 -0.61 20.50 1.28
C TYR A 92 -1.77 19.50 1.20
N LEU A 93 -2.20 19.12 -0.01
CA LEU A 93 -3.25 18.14 -0.23
C LEU A 93 -2.91 16.80 0.41
N PHE A 94 -1.67 16.34 0.26
CA PHE A 94 -1.20 15.10 0.87
C PHE A 94 -1.28 15.18 2.40
N ALA A 95 -0.66 16.19 3.02
CA ALA A 95 -0.60 16.32 4.47
C ALA A 95 -1.99 16.54 5.10
N ALA A 96 -2.80 17.45 4.53
CA ALA A 96 -4.13 17.74 5.03
C ALA A 96 -5.06 16.52 4.94
N SER A 97 -5.06 15.80 3.80
CA SER A 97 -5.80 14.54 3.66
C SER A 97 -5.34 13.47 4.65
N THR A 98 -4.03 13.32 4.84
CA THR A 98 -3.48 12.37 5.83
C THR A 98 -3.94 12.71 7.24
N ILE A 99 -3.86 13.98 7.64
CA ILE A 99 -4.29 14.42 8.99
C ILE A 99 -5.79 14.16 9.17
N LEU A 100 -6.61 14.53 8.18
CA LEU A 100 -8.05 14.30 8.24
C LEU A 100 -8.38 12.80 8.35
N GLY A 101 -7.69 11.96 7.56
CA GLY A 101 -7.86 10.50 7.60
C GLY A 101 -7.49 9.92 8.96
N VAL A 102 -6.38 10.36 9.55
CA VAL A 102 -5.96 9.96 10.90
C VAL A 102 -6.99 10.38 11.94
N VAL A 103 -7.46 11.64 11.89
CA VAL A 103 -8.48 12.15 12.81
C VAL A 103 -9.78 11.36 12.70
N ALA A 104 -10.25 11.07 11.47
CA ALA A 104 -11.45 10.29 11.23
C ALA A 104 -11.32 8.83 11.73
N GLY A 105 -10.16 8.20 11.53
CA GLY A 105 -9.88 6.86 12.04
C GLY A 105 -9.82 6.80 13.57
N LEU A 106 -9.20 7.78 14.21
CA LEU A 106 -9.18 7.90 15.68
C LEU A 106 -10.58 8.19 16.23
N LEU A 107 -11.36 9.03 15.55
CA LEU A 107 -12.76 9.27 15.88
C LEU A 107 -13.57 7.97 15.81
N SER A 108 -13.39 7.16 14.76
CA SER A 108 -14.01 5.83 14.66
C SER A 108 -13.64 4.94 15.84
N ALA A 109 -12.35 4.86 16.19
CA ALA A 109 -11.88 4.05 17.31
C ALA A 109 -12.51 4.52 18.64
N TYR A 110 -12.59 5.84 18.86
CA TYR A 110 -13.21 6.43 20.03
C TYR A 110 -14.72 6.19 20.10
N VAL A 111 -15.44 6.37 18.98
CA VAL A 111 -16.88 6.12 18.85
C VAL A 111 -17.19 4.66 19.18
N ILE A 112 -16.48 3.71 18.58
CA ILE A 112 -16.69 2.27 18.81
C ILE A 112 -16.37 1.86 20.24
N LYS A 113 -15.33 2.45 20.84
CA LYS A 113 -14.97 2.17 22.23
C LYS A 113 -15.98 2.76 23.24
N LYS A 114 -16.47 3.97 22.98
CA LYS A 114 -17.32 4.71 23.93
C LYS A 114 -18.80 4.39 23.78
N LEU A 115 -19.28 4.14 22.56
CA LEU A 115 -20.60 3.54 22.36
C LEU A 115 -20.53 2.06 22.78
N TYR A 116 -20.68 1.83 24.08
CA TYR A 116 -20.81 0.52 24.71
C TYR A 116 -21.98 -0.34 24.13
N PHE A 117 -22.82 0.25 23.27
CA PHE A 117 -23.92 -0.37 22.53
C PHE A 117 -23.51 -1.37 21.44
N GLY A 118 -22.23 -1.45 21.05
CA GLY A 118 -21.74 -2.35 19.99
C GLY A 118 -21.55 -3.81 20.42
N ARG A 119 -21.32 -4.06 21.72
CA ARG A 119 -20.84 -5.36 22.22
C ARG A 119 -21.89 -6.49 22.20
N HIS A 120 -23.14 -6.18 21.87
CA HIS A 120 -24.23 -7.16 21.78
C HIS A 120 -24.55 -7.63 20.35
N SER A 121 -24.02 -7.00 19.29
CA SER A 121 -24.32 -7.39 17.91
C SER A 121 -23.17 -7.07 16.95
N THR A 122 -22.61 -8.14 16.38
CA THR A 122 -21.56 -8.11 15.34
C THR A 122 -21.94 -7.16 14.19
N ASP A 123 -23.18 -7.21 13.73
CA ASP A 123 -23.63 -6.47 12.55
C ASP A 123 -23.54 -4.95 12.75
N ARG A 124 -23.81 -4.46 13.96
CA ARG A 124 -23.72 -3.03 14.29
C ARG A 124 -22.28 -2.54 14.29
N GLU A 125 -21.35 -3.32 14.82
CA GLU A 125 -19.92 -2.97 14.82
C GLU A 125 -19.40 -2.86 13.37
N VAL A 126 -19.73 -3.83 12.52
CA VAL A 126 -19.33 -3.82 11.11
C VAL A 126 -19.97 -2.64 10.36
N ALA A 127 -21.28 -2.41 10.54
CA ALA A 127 -21.98 -1.30 9.91
C ALA A 127 -21.41 0.06 10.31
N LEU A 128 -21.08 0.26 11.59
CA LEU A 128 -20.44 1.49 12.07
C LEU A 128 -19.04 1.68 11.48
N MET A 129 -18.24 0.61 11.34
CA MET A 129 -16.92 0.71 10.70
C MET A 129 -17.05 1.14 9.23
N ILE A 130 -17.98 0.55 8.48
CA ILE A 130 -18.23 0.94 7.07
C ILE A 130 -18.73 2.39 7.00
N LEU A 131 -19.66 2.78 7.87
CA LEU A 131 -20.19 4.14 7.90
C LEU A 131 -19.12 5.17 8.24
N MET A 132 -18.23 4.89 9.20
CA MET A 132 -17.13 5.78 9.56
C MET A 132 -16.08 5.89 8.45
N ALA A 133 -15.78 4.78 7.75
CA ALA A 133 -14.93 4.83 6.57
C ALA A 133 -15.54 5.73 5.49
N TYR A 134 -16.83 5.58 5.22
CA TYR A 134 -17.54 6.42 4.24
C TYR A 134 -17.68 7.88 4.69
N LEU A 135 -17.88 8.14 5.98
CA LEU A 135 -17.89 9.49 6.53
C LEU A 135 -16.56 10.20 6.28
N SER A 136 -15.43 9.49 6.42
CA SER A 136 -14.11 10.08 6.12
C SER A 136 -13.99 10.52 4.67
N TYR A 137 -14.58 9.77 3.73
CA TYR A 137 -14.65 10.13 2.31
C TYR A 137 -15.46 11.42 2.08
N ILE A 138 -16.67 11.49 2.65
CA ILE A 138 -17.55 12.65 2.48
C ILE A 138 -16.96 13.90 3.13
N LEU A 139 -16.32 13.78 4.30
CA LEU A 139 -15.64 14.89 4.95
C LEU A 139 -14.49 15.44 4.09
N SER A 140 -13.69 14.58 3.47
CA SER A 140 -12.64 15.05 2.56
C SER A 140 -13.15 15.77 1.33
N GLU A 141 -14.26 15.30 0.73
CA GLU A 141 -14.90 16.00 -0.39
C GLU A 141 -15.41 17.38 0.05
N LEU A 142 -16.00 17.49 1.25
CA LEU A 142 -16.46 18.76 1.80
C LEU A 142 -15.32 19.77 2.02
N PHE A 143 -14.12 19.29 2.37
CA PHE A 143 -12.93 20.12 2.54
C PHE A 143 -12.09 20.29 1.27
N TYR A 144 -12.57 19.81 0.11
CA TYR A 144 -11.83 19.82 -1.17
C TYR A 144 -10.44 19.16 -1.08
N LEU A 145 -10.34 18.11 -0.26
CA LEU A 145 -9.13 17.31 -0.06
C LEU A 145 -9.18 16.00 -0.87
N SER A 146 -8.07 15.26 -0.95
CA SER A 146 -8.05 13.95 -1.61
C SER A 146 -8.84 12.92 -0.80
N ALA A 147 -10.02 12.55 -1.29
CA ALA A 147 -10.91 11.66 -0.56
C ALA A 147 -10.41 10.22 -0.48
N ILE A 148 -9.81 9.72 -1.55
CA ILE A 148 -9.22 8.39 -1.61
C ILE A 148 -8.04 8.27 -0.62
N LEU A 149 -7.19 9.31 -0.53
CA LEU A 149 -6.08 9.34 0.43
C LEU A 149 -6.57 9.41 1.88
N THR A 150 -7.64 10.19 2.12
CA THR A 150 -8.23 10.35 3.45
C THR A 150 -8.82 9.02 3.95
N VAL A 151 -9.60 8.34 3.13
CA VAL A 151 -10.15 7.00 3.44
C VAL A 151 -9.03 5.99 3.67
N PHE A 152 -7.96 6.05 2.88
CA PHE A 152 -6.82 5.15 3.02
C PHE A 152 -6.16 5.27 4.41
N PHE A 153 -5.79 6.49 4.83
CA PHE A 153 -5.21 6.69 6.16
C PHE A 153 -6.20 6.43 7.29
N CYS A 154 -7.49 6.74 7.09
CA CYS A 154 -8.56 6.34 7.99
C CYS A 154 -8.56 4.81 8.18
N GLY A 155 -8.50 4.04 7.09
CA GLY A 155 -8.40 2.58 7.11
C GLY A 155 -7.18 2.04 7.84
N ILE A 156 -6.00 2.63 7.65
CA ILE A 156 -4.78 2.26 8.40
C ILE A 156 -5.00 2.45 9.90
N VAL A 157 -5.50 3.62 10.30
CA VAL A 157 -5.70 3.96 11.71
C VAL A 157 -6.80 3.08 12.32
N MET A 158 -7.88 2.80 11.60
CA MET A 158 -8.91 1.86 12.03
C MET A 158 -8.36 0.44 12.20
N SER A 159 -7.50 -0.02 11.27
CA SER A 159 -6.86 -1.34 11.39
C SER A 159 -5.93 -1.43 12.61
N HIS A 160 -5.30 -0.33 13.01
CA HIS A 160 -4.41 -0.31 14.18
C HIS A 160 -5.17 -0.16 15.51
N TYR A 161 -6.14 0.75 15.60
CA TYR A 161 -6.80 1.12 16.86
C TYR A 161 -8.20 0.51 16.97
N THR A 162 -9.07 0.73 15.97
CA THR A 162 -10.45 0.23 15.98
C THR A 162 -10.53 -1.30 15.99
N TRP A 163 -9.64 -1.99 15.27
CA TRP A 163 -9.57 -3.45 15.23
C TRP A 163 -9.51 -4.07 16.63
N HIS A 164 -8.80 -3.43 17.55
CA HIS A 164 -8.64 -3.94 18.91
C HIS A 164 -9.85 -3.68 19.82
N ASN A 165 -10.76 -2.78 19.45
CA ASN A 165 -11.94 -2.44 20.24
C ASN A 165 -13.16 -3.30 19.89
N VAL A 166 -13.20 -3.86 18.68
CA VAL A 166 -14.31 -4.71 18.21
C VAL A 166 -14.18 -6.15 18.69
N THR A 167 -15.32 -6.85 18.72
CA THR A 167 -15.42 -8.28 19.07
C THR A 167 -14.68 -9.17 18.06
N GLU A 168 -14.30 -10.38 18.48
CA GLU A 168 -13.61 -11.34 17.60
C GLU A 168 -14.46 -11.74 16.39
N SER A 169 -15.76 -11.98 16.59
CA SER A 169 -16.70 -12.24 15.51
C SER A 169 -16.74 -11.09 14.50
N SER A 170 -16.77 -9.83 14.98
CA SER A 170 -16.76 -8.65 14.12
C SER A 170 -15.46 -8.50 13.32
N ARG A 171 -14.30 -8.84 13.91
CA ARG A 171 -13.02 -8.86 13.18
C ARG A 171 -13.05 -9.81 11.99
N VAL A 172 -13.54 -11.03 12.19
CA VAL A 172 -13.63 -12.04 11.13
C VAL A 172 -14.61 -11.58 10.06
N THR A 173 -15.82 -11.16 10.45
CA THR A 173 -16.85 -10.66 9.52
C THR A 173 -16.33 -9.47 8.72
N THR A 174 -15.76 -8.45 9.37
CA THR A 174 -15.23 -7.25 8.72
C THR A 174 -14.17 -7.57 7.69
N LYS A 175 -13.24 -8.47 8.02
CA LYS A 175 -12.19 -8.92 7.10
C LYS A 175 -12.80 -9.56 5.85
N HIS A 176 -13.77 -10.44 6.02
CA HIS A 176 -14.44 -11.09 4.89
C HIS A 176 -15.30 -10.12 4.09
N THR A 177 -16.04 -9.22 4.73
CA THR A 177 -16.87 -8.20 4.08
C THR A 177 -16.03 -7.28 3.22
N PHE A 178 -14.95 -6.69 3.75
CA PHE A 178 -14.08 -5.80 2.95
C PHE A 178 -13.34 -6.56 1.85
N ALA A 179 -12.87 -7.79 2.09
CA ALA A 179 -12.25 -8.62 1.06
C ALA A 179 -13.23 -8.92 -0.09
N THR A 180 -14.48 -9.25 0.24
CA THR A 180 -15.52 -9.55 -0.75
C THR A 180 -15.92 -8.30 -1.52
N LEU A 181 -16.11 -7.17 -0.84
CA LEU A 181 -16.41 -5.88 -1.47
C LEU A 181 -15.29 -5.45 -2.43
N SER A 182 -14.03 -5.58 -2.00
CA SER A 182 -12.86 -5.28 -2.83
C SER A 182 -12.83 -6.17 -4.08
N PHE A 183 -13.04 -7.48 -3.92
CA PHE A 183 -13.05 -8.42 -5.03
C PHE A 183 -14.17 -8.14 -6.03
N VAL A 184 -15.38 -7.82 -5.55
CA VAL A 184 -16.50 -7.44 -6.41
C VAL A 184 -16.23 -6.13 -7.14
N ALA A 185 -15.70 -5.11 -6.46
CA ALA A 185 -15.33 -3.84 -7.07
C ALA A 185 -14.25 -4.01 -8.15
N GLU A 186 -13.27 -4.88 -7.90
CA GLU A 186 -12.22 -5.22 -8.86
C GLU A 186 -12.79 -5.91 -10.11
N ILE A 187 -13.72 -6.87 -9.93
CA ILE A 187 -14.44 -7.51 -11.05
C ILE A 187 -15.17 -6.45 -11.89
N PHE A 188 -15.90 -5.52 -11.26
CA PHE A 188 -16.60 -4.47 -12.00
C PHE A 188 -15.65 -3.61 -12.83
N ILE A 189 -14.53 -3.16 -12.25
CA ILE A 189 -13.54 -2.35 -12.98
C ILE A 189 -12.98 -3.13 -14.17
N PHE A 190 -12.56 -4.38 -13.98
CA PHE A 190 -12.04 -5.19 -15.08
C PHE A 190 -13.09 -5.56 -16.12
N LEU A 191 -14.35 -5.75 -15.72
CA LEU A 191 -15.45 -5.98 -16.65
C LEU A 191 -15.69 -4.74 -17.51
N TYR A 192 -15.69 -3.53 -16.92
CA TYR A 192 -15.79 -2.29 -17.69
C TYR A 192 -14.63 -2.12 -18.67
N VAL A 193 -13.40 -2.42 -18.22
CA VAL A 193 -12.22 -2.42 -19.09
C VAL A 193 -12.34 -3.44 -20.22
N GLY A 194 -12.82 -4.65 -19.92
CA GLY A 194 -13.02 -5.69 -20.92
C GLY A 194 -14.09 -5.32 -21.96
N MET A 195 -15.20 -4.73 -21.51
CA MET A 195 -16.26 -4.23 -22.39
C MET A 195 -15.75 -3.11 -23.30
N ASP A 196 -14.99 -2.17 -22.76
CA ASP A 196 -14.36 -1.08 -23.51
C ASP A 196 -13.26 -1.57 -24.46
N ALA A 197 -12.54 -2.63 -24.10
CA ALA A 197 -11.59 -3.28 -24.98
C ALA A 197 -12.24 -4.03 -26.14
N LEU A 198 -13.54 -4.34 -26.06
CA LEU A 198 -14.31 -4.97 -27.13
C LEU A 198 -15.16 -3.96 -27.94
N ASP A 199 -15.13 -2.69 -27.56
CA ASP A 199 -15.87 -1.62 -28.23
C ASP A 199 -15.30 -1.33 -29.62
N ILE A 200 -16.00 -1.82 -30.64
CA ILE A 200 -15.59 -1.74 -32.04
C ILE A 200 -15.45 -0.29 -32.54
N GLU A 201 -16.17 0.67 -31.95
CA GLU A 201 -16.09 2.06 -32.38
C GLU A 201 -14.77 2.71 -31.95
N LYS A 202 -14.32 2.43 -30.73
CA LYS A 202 -12.99 2.85 -30.24
C LYS A 202 -11.87 2.22 -31.06
N TRP A 203 -12.02 0.95 -31.42
CA TRP A 203 -11.05 0.24 -32.28
C TRP A 203 -11.12 0.64 -33.75
N ARG A 204 -12.26 1.13 -34.25
CA ARG A 204 -12.35 1.70 -35.62
C ARG A 204 -11.42 2.91 -35.77
N PHE A 205 -11.35 3.77 -34.74
CA PHE A 205 -10.34 4.83 -34.63
C PHE A 205 -8.92 4.33 -34.28
N VAL A 206 -8.66 3.03 -34.27
CA VAL A 206 -7.29 2.49 -34.19
C VAL A 206 -6.94 1.78 -35.49
N SER A 207 -7.92 1.15 -36.13
CA SER A 207 -7.82 0.40 -37.39
C SER A 207 -7.39 1.23 -38.60
N ASP A 208 -7.58 2.56 -38.61
CA ASP A 208 -6.99 3.39 -39.68
C ASP A 208 -5.46 3.54 -39.54
N SER A 209 -4.89 3.21 -38.37
CA SER A 209 -3.43 3.23 -38.15
C SER A 209 -2.98 2.24 -37.06
N PRO A 210 -3.16 0.92 -37.26
CA PRO A 210 -2.88 -0.09 -36.23
C PRO A 210 -1.40 -0.10 -35.82
N GLY A 211 -0.50 0.14 -36.79
CA GLY A 211 0.93 0.25 -36.53
C GLY A 211 1.30 1.36 -35.55
N LYS A 212 0.58 2.50 -35.55
CA LYS A 212 0.83 3.59 -34.61
C LYS A 212 0.39 3.24 -33.19
N SER A 213 -0.80 2.67 -33.01
CA SER A 213 -1.27 2.29 -31.67
C SER A 213 -0.40 1.21 -31.03
N ILE A 214 0.00 0.18 -31.81
CA ILE A 214 0.92 -0.86 -31.33
C ILE A 214 2.29 -0.25 -30.98
N ALA A 215 2.82 0.64 -31.81
CA ALA A 215 4.08 1.32 -31.52
C ALA A 215 3.98 2.14 -30.22
N VAL A 216 2.90 2.88 -30.01
CA VAL A 216 2.67 3.69 -28.80
C VAL A 216 2.54 2.83 -27.55
N SER A 217 1.75 1.77 -27.61
CA SER A 217 1.61 0.80 -26.50
C SER A 217 2.95 0.15 -26.16
N SER A 218 3.73 -0.24 -27.17
CA SER A 218 5.07 -0.81 -26.98
C SER A 218 6.04 0.18 -26.32
N ILE A 219 6.02 1.44 -26.76
CA ILE A 219 6.84 2.49 -26.16
C ILE A 219 6.42 2.79 -24.72
N LEU A 220 5.11 2.89 -24.46
CA LEU A 220 4.59 3.09 -23.11
C LEU A 220 5.00 1.94 -22.19
N LEU A 221 4.89 0.70 -22.65
CA LEU A 221 5.34 -0.48 -21.93
C LEU A 221 6.85 -0.44 -21.65
N ALA A 222 7.66 -0.10 -22.65
CA ALA A 222 9.11 0.04 -22.50
C ALA A 222 9.47 1.16 -21.52
N LEU A 223 8.79 2.31 -21.57
CA LEU A 223 8.97 3.41 -20.63
C LEU A 223 8.62 3.01 -19.20
N VAL A 224 7.55 2.22 -19.00
CA VAL A 224 7.18 1.67 -17.70
C VAL A 224 8.26 0.72 -17.17
N LEU A 225 8.74 -0.22 -18.00
CA LEU A 225 9.77 -1.19 -17.64
C LEU A 225 11.09 -0.50 -17.24
N VAL A 226 11.58 0.38 -18.10
CA VAL A 226 12.86 1.09 -17.92
C VAL A 226 12.74 2.12 -16.80
N GLY A 227 11.64 2.86 -16.74
CA GLY A 227 11.38 3.84 -15.69
C GLY A 227 11.42 3.18 -14.31
N ARG A 228 10.72 2.04 -14.14
CA ARG A 228 10.74 1.30 -12.88
C ARG A 228 12.12 0.74 -12.55
N ALA A 229 12.84 0.17 -13.53
CA ALA A 229 14.20 -0.33 -13.31
C ALA A 229 15.15 0.79 -12.83
N ALA A 230 15.05 1.97 -13.44
CA ALA A 230 15.86 3.14 -13.09
C ALA A 230 15.60 3.68 -11.67
N PHE A 231 14.45 3.39 -11.06
CA PHE A 231 14.17 3.75 -9.67
C PHE A 231 14.49 2.61 -8.69
N VAL A 232 14.06 1.38 -9.01
CA VAL A 232 14.19 0.24 -8.09
C VAL A 232 15.65 -0.16 -7.84
N PHE A 233 16.49 -0.26 -8.86
CA PHE A 233 17.88 -0.68 -8.69
C PHE A 233 18.73 0.35 -7.91
N PRO A 234 18.68 1.66 -8.23
CA PRO A 234 19.43 2.66 -7.46
C PRO A 234 18.92 2.82 -6.03
N LEU A 235 17.60 2.78 -5.79
CA LEU A 235 17.05 2.85 -4.44
C LEU A 235 17.43 1.62 -3.61
N SER A 236 17.44 0.44 -4.22
CA SER A 236 17.89 -0.79 -3.57
C SER A 236 19.38 -0.73 -3.24
N PHE A 237 20.19 -0.18 -4.16
CA PHE A 237 21.61 0.05 -3.92
C PHE A 237 21.83 1.03 -2.75
N LEU A 238 21.14 2.18 -2.75
CA LEU A 238 21.23 3.17 -1.68
C LEU A 238 20.76 2.62 -0.31
N THR A 239 19.70 1.83 -0.31
CA THR A 239 19.20 1.15 0.89
C THR A 239 20.22 0.13 1.40
N ASN A 240 20.85 -0.63 0.49
CA ASN A 240 21.88 -1.60 0.84
C ASN A 240 23.15 -0.93 1.40
N LEU A 241 23.46 0.29 0.97
CA LEU A 241 24.54 1.11 1.55
C LEU A 241 24.21 1.62 2.97
N THR A 242 22.93 1.91 3.23
CA THR A 242 22.49 2.50 4.51
C THR A 242 22.29 1.44 5.60
N LYS A 243 22.05 0.17 5.23
CA LYS A 243 21.86 -0.93 6.18
C LYS A 243 23.20 -1.49 6.68
N LYS A 244 23.42 -1.39 7.99
CA LYS A 244 24.63 -1.90 8.68
C LYS A 244 24.63 -3.41 8.91
N SER A 245 23.45 -4.06 9.00
CA SER A 245 23.38 -5.51 9.21
C SER A 245 23.37 -6.29 7.88
N PRO A 246 24.18 -7.36 7.73
CA PRO A 246 24.19 -8.20 6.54
C PRO A 246 22.91 -9.05 6.36
N SER A 247 22.13 -9.30 7.42
CA SER A 247 20.89 -10.09 7.39
C SER A 247 19.71 -9.40 6.69
N ASP A 248 19.73 -8.06 6.61
CA ASP A 248 18.62 -7.25 6.08
C ASP A 248 18.88 -6.73 4.67
N LYS A 249 19.97 -7.18 4.03
CA LYS A 249 20.38 -6.73 2.70
C LYS A 249 19.49 -7.35 1.62
N ILE A 250 18.95 -6.50 0.76
CA ILE A 250 18.10 -6.93 -0.36
C ILE A 250 19.01 -7.50 -1.44
N SER A 251 19.02 -8.83 -1.58
CA SER A 251 19.79 -9.53 -2.62
C SER A 251 19.33 -9.14 -4.02
N LEU A 252 20.20 -9.25 -5.04
CA LEU A 252 19.82 -8.96 -6.43
C LEU A 252 18.59 -9.78 -6.89
N LYS A 253 18.44 -11.01 -6.40
CA LYS A 253 17.27 -11.85 -6.66
C LYS A 253 15.99 -11.22 -6.09
N GLN A 254 16.04 -10.71 -4.85
CA GLN A 254 14.92 -9.98 -4.25
C GLN A 254 14.65 -8.65 -4.98
N GLN A 255 15.69 -7.91 -5.40
CA GLN A 255 15.52 -6.67 -6.17
C GLN A 255 14.81 -6.90 -7.50
N VAL A 256 15.18 -7.95 -8.23
CA VAL A 256 14.50 -8.36 -9.47
C VAL A 256 13.06 -8.76 -9.18
N THR A 257 12.80 -9.43 -8.05
CA THR A 257 11.42 -9.76 -7.64
C THR A 257 10.59 -8.51 -7.36
N ILE A 258 11.15 -7.52 -6.66
CA ILE A 258 10.50 -6.23 -6.37
C ILE A 258 10.26 -5.43 -7.67
N TRP A 259 11.26 -5.39 -8.55
CA TRP A 259 11.12 -4.76 -9.86
C TRP A 259 9.98 -5.41 -10.65
N TRP A 260 9.95 -6.75 -10.71
CA TRP A 260 8.91 -7.49 -11.40
C TRP A 260 7.51 -7.29 -10.79
N ALA A 261 7.42 -7.34 -9.46
CA ALA A 261 6.16 -7.36 -8.73
C ALA A 261 5.25 -6.16 -9.02
N GLY A 262 5.81 -4.98 -9.28
CA GLY A 262 5.01 -3.80 -9.63
C GLY A 262 5.17 -3.36 -11.08
N LEU A 263 5.54 -4.26 -12.00
CA LEU A 263 5.32 -4.05 -13.44
C LEU A 263 3.83 -4.16 -13.81
N MET A 264 3.07 -4.89 -13.00
CA MET A 264 1.63 -5.02 -13.09
C MET A 264 0.95 -3.69 -12.82
N ARG A 265 0.04 -3.30 -13.71
CA ARG A 265 -0.81 -2.11 -13.56
C ARG A 265 -2.21 -2.52 -13.17
N GLY A 266 -2.82 -1.74 -12.28
CA GLY A 266 -4.05 -2.12 -11.60
C GLY A 266 -5.31 -1.44 -12.09
N SER A 267 -6.38 -1.79 -11.38
CA SER A 267 -7.68 -1.13 -11.43
C SER A 267 -7.59 0.38 -11.17
N VAL A 268 -6.68 0.83 -10.30
CA VAL A 268 -6.46 2.26 -10.00
C VAL A 268 -5.91 3.01 -11.22
N SER A 269 -4.91 2.47 -11.92
CA SER A 269 -4.41 3.07 -13.17
C SER A 269 -5.53 3.20 -14.22
N MET A 270 -6.40 2.19 -14.33
CA MET A 270 -7.53 2.24 -15.25
C MET A 270 -8.54 3.32 -14.87
N ALA A 271 -8.92 3.39 -13.59
CA ALA A 271 -9.85 4.40 -13.10
C ALA A 271 -9.34 5.83 -13.37
N LEU A 272 -8.04 6.08 -13.15
CA LEU A 272 -7.41 7.38 -13.43
C LEU A 272 -7.34 7.68 -14.93
N ALA A 273 -7.04 6.68 -15.77
CA ALA A 273 -7.03 6.84 -17.22
C ALA A 273 -8.42 7.23 -17.76
N TYR A 274 -9.48 6.55 -17.30
CA TYR A 274 -10.85 6.93 -17.65
C TYR A 274 -11.19 8.34 -17.16
N ASN A 275 -10.80 8.69 -15.93
CA ASN A 275 -11.04 10.04 -15.42
C ASN A 275 -10.37 11.10 -16.31
N GLN A 276 -9.14 10.88 -16.77
CA GLN A 276 -8.44 11.85 -17.62
C GLN A 276 -9.09 12.00 -18.99
N PHE A 277 -9.32 10.88 -19.67
CA PHE A 277 -9.61 10.89 -21.10
C PHE A 277 -11.10 10.87 -21.42
N THR A 278 -11.96 10.46 -20.48
CA THR A 278 -13.42 10.49 -20.63
C THR A 278 -14.02 11.80 -20.12
N ARG A 279 -13.46 12.40 -19.05
CA ARG A 279 -14.00 13.65 -18.46
C ARG A 279 -13.90 14.86 -19.38
N SER A 280 -13.03 14.80 -20.38
CA SER A 280 -12.88 15.88 -21.36
C SER A 280 -14.04 15.97 -22.36
N GLY A 281 -15.00 15.04 -22.41
CA GLY A 281 -16.20 15.12 -23.26
C GLY A 281 -15.95 15.18 -24.78
N HIS A 282 -14.69 15.17 -25.20
CA HIS A 282 -14.24 15.22 -26.59
C HIS A 282 -13.60 13.86 -26.94
N THR A 283 -14.43 12.83 -27.02
CA THR A 283 -14.09 11.55 -27.68
C THR A 283 -13.74 11.74 -29.17
N ASP A 284 -13.95 12.94 -29.72
CA ASP A 284 -13.68 13.28 -31.11
C ASP A 284 -12.21 13.58 -31.43
N LEU A 285 -11.35 13.79 -30.42
CA LEU A 285 -9.93 13.96 -30.66
C LEU A 285 -9.24 12.58 -30.74
N ARG A 286 -8.84 12.21 -31.97
CA ARG A 286 -8.13 10.97 -32.31
C ARG A 286 -6.98 10.64 -31.36
N ALA A 287 -6.27 11.65 -30.83
CA ALA A 287 -5.18 11.46 -29.88
C ALA A 287 -5.64 10.87 -28.54
N ASN A 288 -6.77 11.31 -27.99
CA ASN A 288 -7.30 10.81 -26.72
C ASN A 288 -7.75 9.35 -26.84
N ALA A 289 -8.42 9.00 -27.95
CA ALA A 289 -8.83 7.63 -28.22
C ALA A 289 -7.61 6.68 -28.34
N ILE A 290 -6.54 7.12 -29.00
CA ILE A 290 -5.28 6.37 -29.09
C ILE A 290 -4.66 6.21 -27.69
N MET A 291 -4.64 7.27 -26.87
CA MET A 291 -4.08 7.19 -25.52
C MET A 291 -4.86 6.27 -24.57
N ILE A 292 -6.20 6.29 -24.64
CA ILE A 292 -7.07 5.38 -23.87
C ILE A 292 -6.80 3.93 -24.29
N THR A 293 -6.88 3.64 -25.60
CA THR A 293 -6.72 2.28 -26.13
C THR A 293 -5.31 1.74 -25.89
N SER A 294 -4.27 2.57 -26.01
CA SER A 294 -2.91 2.20 -25.64
C SER A 294 -2.76 1.95 -24.14
N THR A 295 -3.42 2.74 -23.28
CA THR A 295 -3.39 2.51 -21.81
C THR A 295 -4.10 1.21 -21.45
N ILE A 296 -5.29 0.96 -22.00
CA ILE A 296 -6.01 -0.33 -21.85
C ILE A 296 -5.11 -1.49 -22.28
N THR A 297 -4.46 -1.36 -23.46
CA THR A 297 -3.57 -2.40 -23.99
C THR A 297 -2.40 -2.66 -23.04
N VAL A 298 -1.74 -1.61 -22.54
CA VAL A 298 -0.61 -1.74 -21.60
C VAL A 298 -1.06 -2.38 -20.30
N VAL A 299 -2.19 -1.96 -19.72
CA VAL A 299 -2.69 -2.53 -18.48
C VAL A 299 -3.05 -3.99 -18.65
N LEU A 300 -3.90 -4.34 -19.63
CA LEU A 300 -4.30 -5.73 -19.89
C LEU A 300 -3.11 -6.62 -20.24
N PHE A 301 -2.17 -6.13 -21.05
CA PHE A 301 -0.97 -6.88 -21.37
C PHE A 301 -0.12 -7.11 -20.11
N SER A 302 0.10 -6.07 -19.30
CA SER A 302 0.90 -6.18 -18.08
C SER A 302 0.27 -7.11 -17.04
N THR A 303 -1.05 -7.09 -16.87
CA THR A 303 -1.74 -7.94 -15.90
C THR A 303 -1.74 -9.39 -16.34
N VAL A 304 -2.08 -9.68 -17.61
CA VAL A 304 -2.17 -11.04 -18.11
C VAL A 304 -0.78 -11.65 -18.30
N VAL A 305 0.10 -10.98 -19.05
CA VAL A 305 1.40 -11.57 -19.41
C VAL A 305 2.32 -11.62 -18.20
N PHE A 306 2.50 -10.50 -17.48
CA PHE A 306 3.37 -10.53 -16.29
C PHE A 306 2.73 -11.35 -15.17
N GLY A 307 1.40 -11.40 -15.05
CA GLY A 307 0.67 -12.30 -14.13
C GLY A 307 1.00 -13.76 -14.34
N LEU A 308 0.79 -14.26 -15.56
CA LEU A 308 1.09 -15.66 -15.90
C LEU A 308 2.57 -16.01 -15.68
N MET A 309 3.47 -15.06 -15.98
CA MET A 309 4.91 -15.24 -15.81
C MET A 309 5.42 -15.06 -14.36
N THR A 310 4.61 -14.53 -13.44
CA THR A 310 5.04 -14.29 -12.06
C THR A 310 5.33 -15.58 -11.31
N LYS A 311 4.45 -16.57 -11.42
CA LYS A 311 4.63 -17.88 -10.75
C LYS A 311 5.93 -18.60 -11.15
N PRO A 312 6.27 -18.78 -12.44
CA PRO A 312 7.53 -19.40 -12.81
C PRO A 312 8.74 -18.54 -12.41
N LEU A 313 8.65 -17.21 -12.51
CA LEU A 313 9.75 -16.33 -12.13
C LEU A 313 10.08 -16.43 -10.63
N VAL A 314 9.08 -16.31 -9.76
CA VAL A 314 9.26 -16.40 -8.30
C VAL A 314 9.86 -17.75 -7.91
N ARG A 315 9.42 -18.84 -8.54
CA ARG A 315 9.99 -20.18 -8.31
C ARG A 315 11.47 -20.28 -8.66
N ILE A 316 11.91 -19.63 -9.75
CA ILE A 316 13.31 -19.63 -10.19
C ILE A 316 14.17 -18.76 -9.26
N LEU A 317 13.61 -17.62 -8.83
CA LEU A 317 14.34 -16.57 -8.15
C LEU A 317 14.42 -16.79 -6.63
N LEU A 318 13.37 -17.40 -6.07
CA LEU A 318 13.23 -17.78 -4.67
C LEU A 318 12.89 -19.29 -4.62
N PRO A 319 13.86 -20.18 -4.89
CA PRO A 319 13.63 -21.61 -4.75
C PRO A 319 13.30 -21.91 -3.27
N SER A 320 12.04 -22.24 -2.99
CA SER A 320 11.61 -22.69 -1.67
C SER A 320 12.49 -23.87 -1.26
N SER A 321 13.10 -23.79 -0.07
CA SER A 321 13.95 -24.83 0.49
C SER A 321 13.09 -26.03 0.86
N LYS A 322 12.62 -26.79 -0.13
CA LYS A 322 11.83 -28.01 0.07
C LYS A 322 12.68 -29.28 0.19
N HIS A 323 13.99 -29.16 0.40
CA HIS A 323 14.88 -30.28 0.67
C HIS A 323 15.70 -30.01 1.92
N ILE A 324 15.28 -30.60 3.05
CA ILE A 324 16.03 -31.15 4.22
C ILE A 324 14.97 -31.34 5.33
N GLY A 325 14.10 -32.34 5.16
CA GLY A 325 13.02 -32.59 6.12
C GLY A 325 12.04 -33.71 5.74
N SER A 326 12.17 -34.32 4.56
CA SER A 326 11.35 -35.47 4.15
C SER A 326 11.88 -36.81 4.66
N MET A 327 12.47 -36.84 5.85
CA MET A 327 12.72 -38.06 6.62
C MET A 327 12.58 -37.70 8.10
N ILE A 328 11.35 -37.75 8.60
CA ILE A 328 10.90 -38.15 9.94
C ILE A 328 9.53 -37.48 10.20
N SER A 329 8.55 -38.33 10.53
CA SER A 329 7.21 -38.06 11.07
C SER A 329 6.08 -37.59 10.13
N SER A 330 5.29 -38.59 9.71
CA SER A 330 3.82 -38.68 9.69
C SER A 330 2.93 -37.43 9.90
N GLU A 331 2.03 -37.20 8.94
CA GLU A 331 0.76 -36.44 9.01
C GLU A 331 -0.31 -37.12 9.91
N PRO A 332 -1.53 -36.55 10.14
CA PRO A 332 -2.01 -35.14 10.05
C PRO A 332 -2.96 -34.71 11.23
N SER A 333 -3.25 -33.40 11.42
CA SER A 333 -4.61 -32.84 11.74
C SER A 333 -4.69 -31.40 12.28
N SER A 334 -5.58 -30.59 11.66
CA SER A 334 -6.31 -29.41 12.16
C SER A 334 -5.69 -27.98 12.09
N PRO A 335 -6.51 -26.92 11.91
CA PRO A 335 -6.10 -25.69 11.23
C PRO A 335 -6.00 -24.43 12.11
N LYS A 336 -5.15 -23.49 11.66
CA LYS A 336 -5.22 -22.01 11.84
C LYS A 336 -5.04 -21.44 13.26
N SER A 337 -3.86 -20.87 13.48
CA SER A 337 -3.68 -19.65 14.29
C SER A 337 -2.71 -18.69 13.60
N ILE A 338 -3.23 -17.90 12.66
CA ILE A 338 -2.50 -16.77 12.05
C ILE A 338 -2.61 -15.59 13.01
N THR A 339 -1.67 -15.49 13.94
CA THR A 339 -1.40 -14.25 14.67
C THR A 339 0.11 -14.07 14.75
N VAL A 340 0.72 -13.58 13.67
CA VAL A 340 2.09 -13.07 13.75
C VAL A 340 2.11 -11.65 13.17
N PRO A 341 2.53 -10.65 13.96
CA PRO A 341 2.64 -9.28 13.51
C PRO A 341 3.86 -9.11 12.59
N LEU A 342 3.68 -8.27 11.58
CA LEU A 342 4.51 -8.07 10.37
C LEU A 342 5.99 -7.68 10.58
N LEU A 343 6.50 -7.61 11.81
CA LEU A 343 7.86 -7.16 12.14
C LEU A 343 8.36 -7.87 13.42
N SER A 344 8.77 -9.12 13.31
CA SER A 344 9.58 -9.79 14.33
C SER A 344 10.90 -10.22 13.70
N ASN A 345 11.92 -9.37 13.79
CA ASN A 345 13.29 -9.80 13.59
C ASN A 345 13.65 -10.72 14.76
N GLY A 346 13.93 -11.99 14.46
CA GLY A 346 14.53 -12.92 15.41
C GLY A 346 15.97 -12.48 15.69
N GLN A 347 16.21 -11.96 16.89
CA GLN A 347 17.55 -11.73 17.42
C GLN A 347 17.49 -11.59 18.96
N ASP A 348 16.97 -12.63 19.62
CA ASP A 348 17.15 -12.81 21.06
C ASP A 348 17.63 -14.25 21.31
N SER A 349 18.86 -14.56 20.90
CA SER A 349 19.58 -15.74 21.38
C SER A 349 21.09 -15.51 21.33
N GLU A 350 21.68 -15.64 22.53
CA GLU A 350 23.08 -15.99 22.82
C GLU A 350 24.17 -14.92 22.71
N VAL A 351 24.49 -14.31 23.86
CA VAL A 351 25.89 -14.23 24.33
C VAL A 351 25.92 -14.76 25.76
N SER A 352 26.08 -16.08 25.88
CA SER A 352 26.59 -16.73 27.09
C SER A 352 28.11 -16.76 27.01
N LEU A 353 28.78 -15.91 27.77
CA LEU A 353 30.18 -16.10 28.15
C LEU A 353 30.26 -15.84 29.65
N GLY A 354 30.40 -16.93 30.39
CA GLY A 354 30.39 -16.92 31.85
C GLY A 354 31.68 -16.36 32.43
N VAL A 355 31.54 -15.60 33.51
CA VAL A 355 32.45 -15.57 34.67
C VAL A 355 31.59 -15.38 35.93
N GLN A 356 32.02 -16.07 36.97
CA GLN A 356 31.44 -16.36 38.28
C GLN A 356 30.93 -15.20 39.17
N ASP A 357 29.95 -15.60 39.97
CA ASP A 357 29.67 -15.30 41.38
C ASP A 357 28.97 -13.99 41.85
N SER A 358 27.95 -14.26 42.68
CA SER A 358 27.40 -13.48 43.80
C SER A 358 26.31 -12.42 43.56
N GLU A 359 25.08 -12.90 43.83
CA GLU A 359 24.02 -12.27 44.65
C GLU A 359 23.62 -10.79 44.42
N ALA A 360 22.58 -10.65 43.60
CA ALA A 360 21.32 -9.94 43.89
C ALA A 360 21.35 -8.56 44.56
N ASN A 361 21.39 -7.50 43.75
CA ASN A 361 20.57 -6.30 44.00
C ASN A 361 20.35 -5.49 42.70
N HIS A 362 19.17 -5.59 42.08
CA HIS A 362 18.81 -4.76 40.92
C HIS A 362 17.49 -4.01 41.16
N GLY A 363 17.63 -2.72 41.49
CA GLY A 363 16.64 -1.69 41.22
C GLY A 363 16.51 -1.39 39.72
N PRO A 364 15.62 -0.46 39.32
CA PRO A 364 15.25 -0.26 37.92
C PRO A 364 16.42 0.28 37.11
N VAL A 365 16.69 -0.37 35.98
CA VAL A 365 17.72 0.00 35.00
C VAL A 365 17.40 1.37 34.38
N ASN A 366 18.14 2.40 34.79
CA ASN A 366 18.11 3.73 34.19
C ASN A 366 19.09 3.79 32.99
N ILE A 367 18.58 3.97 31.78
CA ILE A 367 19.38 4.30 30.59
C ILE A 367 19.41 5.84 30.43
N PRO A 368 20.57 6.48 30.10
CA PRO A 368 20.71 7.95 30.16
C PRO A 368 19.89 8.68 29.09
N ARG A 369 19.37 9.86 29.44
CA ARG A 369 18.75 10.82 28.50
C ARG A 369 19.78 11.26 27.43
N PRO A 370 19.43 11.33 26.13
CA PRO A 370 20.34 11.81 25.11
C PRO A 370 20.60 13.31 25.29
N THR A 371 21.85 13.69 25.57
CA THR A 371 22.28 15.08 25.75
C THR A 371 22.66 15.79 24.45
N SER A 372 22.46 15.17 23.26
CA SER A 372 22.84 15.76 21.98
C SER A 372 21.99 15.31 20.79
N LEU A 373 21.61 16.27 19.93
CA LEU A 373 21.00 16.06 18.60
C LEU A 373 21.81 15.09 17.71
N ARG A 374 23.12 14.95 17.96
CA ARG A 374 24.02 14.07 17.22
C ARG A 374 23.75 12.58 17.47
N MET A 375 23.23 12.23 18.64
CA MET A 375 22.82 10.88 19.00
C MET A 375 21.47 10.51 18.37
N LEU A 376 20.61 11.51 18.14
CA LEU A 376 19.34 11.36 17.44
C LEU A 376 19.55 11.11 15.93
N LEU A 377 20.61 11.70 15.35
CA LEU A 377 21.02 11.47 13.95
C LEU A 377 21.74 10.13 13.71
N SER A 378 22.39 9.54 14.73
CA SER A 378 23.21 8.32 14.52
C SER A 378 22.39 7.02 14.47
N SER A 379 21.16 7.03 15.02
CA SER A 379 20.21 5.91 14.98
C SER A 379 18.75 6.41 15.06
N PRO A 380 18.27 7.13 14.02
CA PRO A 380 16.98 7.81 14.04
C PRO A 380 15.79 6.84 14.13
N SER A 381 15.87 5.67 13.51
CA SER A 381 14.78 4.68 13.51
C SER A 381 14.50 4.13 14.92
N HIS A 382 15.53 3.74 15.67
CA HIS A 382 15.38 3.22 17.03
C HIS A 382 14.87 4.28 18.00
N THR A 383 15.37 5.51 17.88
CA THR A 383 15.02 6.61 18.77
C THR A 383 13.58 7.07 18.55
N VAL A 384 13.17 7.30 17.29
CA VAL A 384 11.81 7.71 16.93
C VAL A 384 10.81 6.61 17.30
N HIS A 385 11.15 5.34 17.04
CA HIS A 385 10.30 4.20 17.41
C HIS A 385 10.11 4.11 18.92
N HIS A 386 11.16 4.33 19.72
CA HIS A 386 11.06 4.33 21.18
C HIS A 386 10.13 5.45 21.69
N TYR A 387 10.30 6.68 21.20
CA TYR A 387 9.46 7.81 21.61
C TYR A 387 8.01 7.64 21.16
N TRP A 388 7.78 7.19 19.92
CA TRP A 388 6.45 6.85 19.43
C TRP A 388 5.80 5.78 20.30
N ARG A 389 6.52 4.71 20.64
CA ARG A 389 6.02 3.63 21.50
C ARG A 389 5.65 4.14 22.89
N LYS A 390 6.44 5.06 23.47
CA LYS A 390 6.13 5.67 24.76
C LYS A 390 4.84 6.51 24.70
N PHE A 391 4.69 7.33 23.66
CA PHE A 391 3.48 8.12 23.42
C PHE A 391 2.24 7.24 23.16
N ASP A 392 2.38 6.23 22.31
CA ASP A 392 1.32 5.30 21.93
C ASP A 392 0.80 4.53 23.16
N ASN A 393 1.72 4.04 24.02
CA ASN A 393 1.37 3.38 25.28
C ASN A 393 0.72 4.30 26.30
N ALA A 394 1.17 5.56 26.40
CA ALA A 394 0.70 6.49 27.42
C ALA A 394 -0.64 7.14 27.07
N PHE A 395 -0.89 7.45 25.79
CA PHE A 395 -2.03 8.26 25.37
C PHE A 395 -2.92 7.55 24.35
N MET A 396 -2.35 7.05 23.25
CA MET A 396 -3.16 6.55 22.14
C MET A 396 -3.92 5.27 22.50
N ARG A 397 -3.26 4.29 23.14
CA ARG A 397 -3.91 3.02 23.51
C ARG A 397 -4.96 3.15 24.61
N PRO A 398 -4.70 3.89 25.72
CA PRO A 398 -5.70 4.09 26.75
C PRO A 398 -6.93 4.86 26.26
N VAL A 399 -6.78 5.76 25.29
CA VAL A 399 -7.90 6.56 24.75
C VAL A 399 -8.61 5.82 23.62
N PHE A 400 -7.88 5.39 22.59
CA PHE A 400 -8.44 4.86 21.34
C PHE A 400 -8.43 3.33 21.24
N GLY A 401 -7.86 2.61 22.21
CA GLY A 401 -7.77 1.14 22.17
C GLY A 401 -6.46 0.62 21.57
N GLY A 402 -6.19 -0.66 21.72
CA GLY A 402 -4.96 -1.31 21.24
C GLY A 402 -4.35 -2.23 22.28
N ARG A 403 -4.05 -3.48 21.90
CA ARG A 403 -3.20 -4.35 22.72
C ARG A 403 -1.75 -3.99 22.46
N GLY A 404 -0.98 -3.79 23.53
CA GLY A 404 0.45 -3.97 23.41
C GLY A 404 0.80 -5.41 23.06
N PHE A 405 2.02 -5.61 22.58
CA PHE A 405 2.66 -6.92 22.54
C PHE A 405 2.87 -7.40 23.98
N VAL A 406 1.77 -7.74 24.66
CA VAL A 406 1.79 -8.54 25.86
C VAL A 406 1.48 -9.95 25.34
N PRO A 407 2.35 -10.94 25.57
CA PRO A 407 2.07 -12.32 25.20
C PRO A 407 0.68 -12.70 25.71
N TYR A 408 -0.07 -13.45 24.90
CA TYR A 408 -1.27 -14.11 25.37
C TYR A 408 -0.88 -15.00 26.54
N VAL A 409 -1.23 -14.59 27.76
CA VAL A 409 -1.17 -15.47 28.94
C VAL A 409 -2.52 -16.20 28.95
N PRO A 410 -2.57 -17.50 28.65
CA PRO A 410 -3.77 -18.27 28.87
C PRO A 410 -3.95 -18.41 30.37
N GLY A 411 -5.00 -17.78 30.91
CA GLY A 411 -5.43 -17.97 32.29
C GLY A 411 -4.98 -16.87 33.25
N SER A 412 -5.89 -15.94 33.55
CA SER A 412 -6.21 -15.60 34.94
C SER A 412 -7.59 -14.93 34.98
N PRO A 413 -8.48 -15.37 35.90
CA PRO A 413 -9.85 -14.89 36.00
C PRO A 413 -9.90 -13.62 36.85
N VAL A 414 -10.55 -12.57 36.35
CA VAL A 414 -11.09 -11.52 37.22
C VAL A 414 -12.47 -11.17 36.70
N GLU A 415 -13.43 -12.00 37.09
CA GLU A 415 -14.80 -11.61 37.42
C GLU A 415 -15.46 -12.82 38.11
N GLN A 416 -15.18 -12.96 39.40
CA GLN A 416 -15.97 -13.79 40.30
C GLN A 416 -16.39 -12.88 41.46
N ASN A 417 -17.63 -12.38 41.42
CA ASN A 417 -18.55 -12.39 42.56
C ASN A 417 -19.91 -11.79 42.18
N ASP A 418 -20.92 -12.30 42.88
CA ASP A 418 -22.34 -11.88 42.95
C ASP A 418 -23.27 -12.47 41.87
N HIS A 419 -24.23 -13.36 42.14
CA HIS A 419 -24.89 -13.75 43.39
C HIS A 419 -25.41 -15.21 43.33
N GLN A 420 -25.16 -15.95 44.41
CA GLN A 420 -26.00 -17.06 44.88
C GLN A 420 -26.81 -16.53 46.06
N TRP A 421 -28.14 -16.48 45.96
CA TRP A 421 -29.05 -16.60 47.11
C TRP A 421 -30.39 -17.18 46.64
N HIS A 422 -30.69 -18.35 47.21
CA HIS A 422 -31.95 -19.09 47.36
C HIS A 422 -32.85 -19.41 46.17
#